data_AF-A0A967JWC0-F1
#
_entry.id   AF-A0A967JWC0-F1
#
_cell.length_a   1.000
_cell.length_b   1.000
_cell.length_c   1.000
_cell.angle_alpha   90.00
_cell.angle_beta   90.00
_cell.angle_gamma   90.00
#
_symmetry.space_group_name_H-M   'P 1'
#
loop_
_entity.id
_entity.type
_entity.pdbx_description
1 polymer ?
#
loop_
_entity_poly.entity_id
_entity_poly.type
_entity_poly.pdbx_seq_one_letter_code
_entity_poly.pdbx_strand_id
1 'polypeptide(L)' 'MTAWLSVVGIGDDGLEGLSPAARAAIDQAEVLVGGRRHLAMLPADG' A
#
# COMPACT_ATOMS: atom_id res chain seq x y z
N MET A 1 -4.63 -4.21 21.85
CA MET A 1 -3.37 -3.99 21.10
C MET A 1 -3.77 -3.63 19.69
N THR A 2 -3.37 -2.47 19.17
CA THR A 2 -3.60 -2.10 17.76
C THR A 2 -2.59 -2.82 16.88
N ALA A 3 -3.02 -3.28 15.70
CA ALA A 3 -2.12 -3.88 14.73
C ALA A 3 -1.10 -2.81 14.28
N TRP A 4 0.18 -3.12 14.39
CA TRP A 4 1.27 -2.21 14.02
C TRP A 4 1.76 -2.43 12.59
N LEU A 5 1.32 -3.51 11.92
CA LEU A 5 1.71 -3.90 10.58
C LEU A 5 0.49 -4.35 9.78
N SER A 6 0.32 -3.75 8.60
CA SER A 6 -0.62 -4.19 7.57
C SER A 6 0.16 -4.73 6.38
N VAL A 7 -0.25 -5.88 5.85
CA VAL A 7 0.33 -6.44 4.63
C VAL A 7 -0.70 -6.33 3.51
N VAL A 8 -0.35 -5.56 2.47
CA VAL A 8 -1.20 -5.34 1.30
C VAL A 8 -0.57 -5.99 0.08
N GLY A 9 -1.33 -6.84 -0.61
CA GLY A 9 -0.95 -7.37 -1.91
C GLY A 9 -1.32 -6.39 -3.02
N ILE A 10 -0.38 -6.09 -3.93
CA ILE A 10 -0.62 -5.23 -5.10
C ILE A 10 -0.44 -6.07 -6.37
N GLY A 11 -1.51 -6.16 -7.16
CA GLY A 11 -1.51 -6.83 -8.46
C GLY A 11 -1.02 -5.91 -9.59
N ASP A 12 -1.12 -6.38 -10.83
CA ASP A 12 -0.65 -5.62 -11.99
C ASP A 12 -1.52 -4.39 -12.31
N ASP A 13 -2.77 -4.35 -11.81
CA ASP A 13 -3.66 -3.17 -11.86
C ASP A 13 -3.26 -2.06 -10.86
N GLY A 14 -2.18 -2.28 -10.08
CA GLY A 14 -1.65 -1.28 -9.16
C GLY A 14 -2.65 -0.84 -8.09
N LEU A 15 -2.66 0.46 -7.79
CA LEU A 15 -3.53 1.04 -6.77
C LEU A 15 -5.02 1.03 -7.13
N GLU A 16 -5.37 0.97 -8.42
CA GLU A 16 -6.76 0.97 -8.88
C GLU A 16 -7.46 -0.35 -8.59
N GLY A 17 -6.70 -1.45 -8.55
CA GLY A 17 -7.20 -2.79 -8.19
C GLY A 17 -7.36 -3.03 -6.69
N LEU A 18 -7.00 -2.07 -5.83
CA LEU A 18 -7.05 -2.25 -4.39
C LEU A 18 -8.47 -2.08 -3.82
N SER A 19 -8.77 -2.89 -2.80
CA SER A 19 -9.97 -2.68 -2.00
C SER A 19 -9.88 -1.36 -1.22
N PRO A 20 -11.02 -0.77 -0.82
CA PRO A 20 -11.01 0.44 0.00
C PRO A 20 -10.21 0.31 1.31
N ALA A 21 -10.23 -0.87 1.94
CA ALA A 21 -9.47 -1.12 3.16
C ALA A 21 -7.94 -1.18 2.91
N ALA A 22 -7.53 -1.80 1.80
CA ALA A 22 -6.12 -1.83 1.40
C ALA A 22 -5.61 -0.43 1.05
N ARG A 23 -6.42 0.36 0.33
CA ARG A 23 -6.09 1.75 0.00
C ARG A 23 -5.95 2.61 1.25
N ALA A 24 -6.92 2.51 2.17
CA ALA A 24 -6.85 3.23 3.45
C ALA A 24 -5.64 2.83 4.30
N ALA A 25 -5.24 1.55 4.28
CA ALA A 25 -4.04 1.11 5.00
C ALA A 25 -2.75 1.72 4.42
N ILE A 26 -2.67 1.92 3.10
CA ILE A 26 -1.56 2.61 2.44
C ILE A 26 -1.58 4.10 2.77
N ASP A 27 -2.73 4.76 2.57
CA ASP A 27 -2.88 6.21 2.78
C ASP A 27 -2.63 6.66 4.23
N GLN A 28 -2.81 5.76 5.21
CA GLN A 28 -2.55 6.02 6.65
C GLN A 28 -1.17 5.53 7.11
N ALA A 29 -0.40 4.86 6.25
CA ALA A 29 0.90 4.33 6.63
C ALA A 29 1.93 5.45 6.73
N GLU A 30 2.57 5.58 7.90
CA GLU A 30 3.71 6.48 8.07
C GLU A 30 4.96 5.99 7.32
N VAL A 31 5.08 4.67 7.11
CA VAL A 31 6.21 4.04 6.43
C VAL A 31 5.70 2.92 5.53
N LEU A 32 6.09 2.98 4.25
CA LEU A 32 5.82 1.94 3.27
C LEU A 32 7.08 1.12 2.99
N VAL A 33 6.97 -0.19 3.10
CA VAL A 33 8.08 -1.13 2.85
C VAL A 33 7.63 -2.13 1.79
N GLY A 34 8.45 -2.31 0.75
CA GLY A 34 8.11 -3.23 -0.33
C GLY A 34 9.20 -3.36 -1.39
N GLY A 35 8.97 -4.27 -2.34
CA GLY A 35 9.85 -4.41 -3.50
C GLY A 35 9.73 -3.20 -4.44
N ARG A 36 10.83 -2.86 -5.13
CA ARG A 36 10.91 -1.72 -6.06
C ARG A 36 9.74 -1.64 -7.05
N ARG A 37 9.30 -2.79 -7.58
CA ARG A 37 8.17 -2.87 -8.53
C ARG A 37 6.87 -2.37 -7.93
N HIS A 38 6.53 -2.78 -6.70
CA HIS A 38 5.29 -2.37 -6.04
C HIS A 38 5.37 -0.92 -5.58
N LEU A 39 6.51 -0.49 -5.04
CA LEU A 39 6.68 0.89 -4.60
C LEU A 39 6.62 1.88 -5.77
N ALA A 40 7.06 1.48 -6.97
CA ALA A 40 6.95 2.31 -8.17
C ALA A 40 5.51 2.49 -8.69
N MET A 41 4.55 1.70 -8.18
CA MET A 41 3.12 1.85 -8.49
C MET A 41 2.43 2.87 -7.56
N LEU A 42 3.12 3.33 -6.52
CA LEU A 42 2.64 4.33 -5.58
C LEU A 42 3.00 5.72 -6.08
N PRO A 43 2.17 6.74 -5.75
CA PRO A 43 2.51 8.12 -6.05
C PRO A 43 3.71 8.57 -5.20
N ALA A 44 4.46 9.55 -5.72
CA ALA A 44 5.75 9.96 -5.13
C ALA A 44 5.62 10.65 -3.76
N ASP A 45 4.42 11.12 -3.44
CA ASP A 45 4.04 11.79 -2.20
C ASP A 45 3.56 10.83 -1.10
N GLY A 46 3.45 9.53 -1.38
CA GLY A 46 2.96 8.53 -0.43
C GLY A 46 1.44 8.45 -0.43
#